data_AF-A0A482TIE7-F1
#
_entry.id   AF-A0A482TIE7-F1
#
_cell.length_a   1.000
_cell.length_b   1.000
_cell.length_c   1.000
_cell.angle_alpha   90.00
_cell.angle_beta   90.00
_cell.angle_gamma   90.00
#
_symmetry.space_group_name_H-M   'P 1'
#
loop_
_entity.id
_entity.type
_entity.pdbx_description
1 polymer ?
#
loop_
_entity_poly.entity_id
_entity_poly.type
_entity_poly.pdbx_seq_one_letter_code
_entity_poly.pdbx_strand_id
1 'polypeptide(L)'
;MRKVGNGSDDGGDEEASAAEATATDESASEFVVPTETENDRETEWRRALAEAGELTPDVVDAVATIHDKRGVRAIEAVSEGRVKRYRDFTVVVGHAAEYVVEDGGCTCKDSSYNLDPEDDGQRCWHVLAAAIAERIGEVDHHDMWYSDVREFI
;
A
#
# COMPACT_ATOMS: atom_id res chain seq x y z
N MET A 1 70.37 -37.02 7.94
CA MET A 1 70.05 -35.71 7.34
C MET A 1 69.02 -35.01 8.22
N ARG A 2 69.39 -33.86 8.80
CA ARG A 2 68.49 -32.98 9.56
C ARG A 2 67.68 -32.11 8.59
N LYS A 3 66.41 -31.87 8.88
CA LYS A 3 65.75 -30.61 8.50
C LYS A 3 64.83 -30.18 9.63
N VAL A 4 65.20 -29.04 10.21
CA VAL A 4 64.42 -28.18 11.09
C VAL A 4 63.54 -27.28 10.23
N GLY A 5 62.39 -26.85 10.76
CA GLY A 5 61.55 -25.83 10.13
C GLY A 5 60.19 -25.68 10.81
N ASN A 6 60.19 -24.90 11.89
CA ASN A 6 59.06 -24.42 12.68
C ASN A 6 58.16 -23.46 11.87
N GLY A 7 56.85 -23.45 12.13
CA GLY A 7 55.92 -22.46 11.58
C GLY A 7 54.52 -22.66 12.15
N SER A 8 54.16 -21.77 13.08
CA SER A 8 52.99 -21.78 13.95
C SER A 8 51.80 -21.01 13.34
N ASP A 9 50.62 -21.47 13.72
CA ASP A 9 49.42 -20.73 14.12
C ASP A 9 48.49 -20.00 13.13
N ASP A 10 47.22 -20.08 13.53
CA ASP A 10 45.99 -19.35 13.16
C ASP A 10 45.46 -19.57 11.74
N GLY A 11 44.22 -20.04 11.54
CA GLY A 11 42.99 -19.61 12.23
C GLY A 11 42.16 -18.88 11.17
N GLY A 12 41.00 -19.41 10.81
CA GLY A 12 40.20 -18.87 9.72
C GLY A 12 39.02 -19.76 9.37
N ASP A 13 38.01 -19.74 10.22
CA ASP A 13 36.66 -20.19 9.93
C ASP A 13 36.10 -19.37 8.75
N GLU A 14 35.98 -19.99 7.58
CA GLU A 14 35.23 -19.44 6.46
C GLU A 14 33.76 -19.80 6.66
N GLU A 15 33.11 -19.02 7.53
CA GLU A 15 31.67 -18.91 7.60
C GLU A 15 31.13 -18.54 6.22
N ALA A 16 30.39 -19.47 5.63
CA ALA A 16 29.59 -19.20 4.45
C ALA A 16 28.51 -18.18 4.83
N SER A 17 28.81 -16.90 4.55
CA SER A 17 27.91 -15.76 4.68
C SER A 17 26.56 -16.11 4.05
N ALA A 18 25.54 -16.19 4.90
CA ALA A 18 24.17 -16.00 4.50
C ALA A 18 24.09 -14.69 3.70
N ALA A 19 23.59 -14.77 2.48
CA ALA A 19 23.11 -13.59 1.77
C ALA A 19 21.78 -13.20 2.44
N GLU A 20 21.88 -12.43 3.51
CA GLU A 20 20.76 -11.70 4.07
C GLU A 20 20.40 -10.62 3.06
N ALA A 21 19.46 -10.95 2.17
CA ALA A 21 18.80 -9.98 1.31
C ALA A 21 17.97 -9.07 2.23
N THR A 22 18.61 -8.02 2.72
CA THR A 22 17.89 -6.91 3.35
C THR A 22 17.27 -6.11 2.21
N ALA A 23 16.09 -6.53 1.77
CA ALA A 23 15.19 -5.68 1.01
C ALA A 23 14.66 -4.62 1.98
N THR A 24 15.40 -3.53 2.15
CA THR A 24 14.87 -2.32 2.79
C THR A 24 13.74 -1.77 1.93
N ASP A 25 12.51 -2.02 2.35
CA ASP A 25 11.40 -1.08 2.59
C ASP A 25 11.39 0.29 1.87
N GLU A 26 11.80 0.38 0.60
CA GLU A 26 11.57 1.61 -0.19
C GLU A 26 10.16 1.63 -0.82
N SER A 27 9.50 0.47 -0.89
CA SER A 27 8.15 0.27 -1.41
C SER A 27 7.03 0.70 -0.45
N ALA A 28 7.33 0.95 0.82
CA ALA A 28 6.36 1.52 1.76
C ALA A 28 6.00 2.98 1.42
N SER A 29 6.85 3.68 0.66
CA SER A 29 6.68 5.09 0.32
C SER A 29 6.01 5.36 -1.03
N GLU A 30 5.76 4.34 -1.86
CA GLU A 30 5.25 4.53 -3.22
C GLU A 30 3.73 4.78 -3.26
N PHE A 31 2.99 4.19 -2.31
CA PHE A 31 1.53 4.24 -2.28
C PHE A 31 1.03 4.88 -0.98
N VAL A 32 -0.06 5.66 -1.07
CA VAL A 32 -0.72 6.29 0.09
C VAL A 32 -1.31 5.26 1.05
N VAL A 33 -1.58 4.05 0.55
CA VAL A 33 -2.00 2.90 1.34
C VAL A 33 -0.89 1.86 1.27
N PRO A 34 -0.29 1.48 2.41
CA PRO A 34 0.80 0.51 2.46
C PRO A 34 0.45 -0.79 1.75
N THR A 35 1.42 -1.37 1.05
CA THR A 35 1.25 -2.70 0.42
C THR A 35 1.28 -3.80 1.47
N GLU A 36 2.18 -3.67 2.44
CA GLU A 36 2.36 -4.63 3.51
C GLU A 36 1.36 -4.35 4.64
N THR A 37 0.69 -5.40 5.10
CA THR A 37 -0.30 -5.41 6.18
C THR A 37 -0.12 -6.65 7.04
N GLU A 38 -0.60 -6.60 8.27
CA GLU A 38 -0.79 -7.72 9.20
C GLU A 38 -1.78 -8.77 8.65
N ASN A 39 -2.60 -8.39 7.66
CA ASN A 39 -3.51 -9.29 6.96
C ASN A 39 -2.89 -9.85 5.66
N ASP A 40 -2.42 -11.09 5.69
CA ASP A 40 -1.80 -11.76 4.52
C ASP A 40 -2.64 -11.69 3.23
N ARG A 41 -3.97 -11.80 3.35
CA ARG A 41 -4.87 -11.76 2.18
C ARG A 41 -4.97 -10.36 1.59
N GLU A 42 -4.89 -9.32 2.43
CA GLU A 42 -4.81 -7.94 1.94
C GLU A 42 -3.48 -7.68 1.24
N THR A 43 -2.38 -8.08 1.87
CA THR A 43 -1.04 -7.96 1.30
C THR A 43 -0.97 -8.65 -0.07
N GLU A 44 -1.57 -9.83 -0.20
CA GLU A 44 -1.59 -10.60 -1.44
C GLU A 44 -2.26 -9.85 -2.61
N TRP A 45 -3.49 -9.36 -2.44
CA TRP A 45 -4.18 -8.67 -3.54
C TRP A 45 -3.52 -7.32 -3.86
N ARG A 46 -2.96 -6.62 -2.87
CA ARG A 46 -2.22 -5.36 -3.08
C ARG A 46 -0.94 -5.58 -3.88
N ARG A 47 -0.19 -6.64 -3.58
CA ARG A 47 0.99 -7.02 -4.37
C ARG A 47 0.62 -7.45 -5.78
N ALA A 48 -0.45 -8.24 -5.93
CA ALA A 48 -0.93 -8.68 -7.24
C ALA A 48 -1.29 -7.49 -8.15
N LEU A 49 -1.94 -6.45 -7.61
CA LEU A 49 -2.18 -5.21 -8.37
C LEU A 49 -0.91 -4.45 -8.71
N ALA A 50 0.01 -4.31 -7.76
CA ALA A 50 1.26 -3.59 -8.00
C ALA A 50 2.12 -4.30 -9.07
N GLU A 51 2.09 -5.64 -9.13
CA GLU A 51 2.76 -6.42 -10.15
C GLU A 51 2.05 -6.34 -11.51
N ALA A 52 0.73 -6.47 -11.54
CA ALA A 52 -0.05 -6.48 -12.77
C ALA A 52 -0.19 -5.09 -13.41
N GLY A 53 -0.28 -4.04 -12.59
CA GLY A 53 -0.59 -2.68 -13.03
C GLY A 53 -2.01 -2.51 -13.58
N GLU A 54 -2.90 -3.49 -13.38
CA GLU A 54 -4.27 -3.46 -13.85
C GLU A 54 -5.21 -4.25 -12.91
N LEU A 55 -6.51 -3.96 -13.00
CA LEU A 55 -7.52 -4.64 -12.21
C LEU A 55 -7.83 -6.02 -12.80
N THR A 56 -7.33 -7.09 -12.18
CA THR A 56 -7.57 -8.46 -12.65
C THR A 56 -8.86 -9.06 -12.06
N PRO A 57 -9.50 -10.05 -12.72
CA PRO A 57 -10.69 -10.70 -12.18
C PRO A 57 -10.48 -11.34 -10.81
N ASP A 58 -9.30 -11.94 -10.58
CA ASP A 58 -8.96 -12.59 -9.31
C ASP A 58 -8.84 -11.56 -8.18
N VAL A 59 -8.25 -10.40 -8.44
CA VAL A 59 -8.19 -9.31 -7.46
C VAL A 59 -9.58 -8.75 -7.17
N VAL A 60 -10.43 -8.57 -8.19
CA VAL A 60 -11.81 -8.11 -8.02
C VAL A 60 -12.57 -9.02 -7.06
N ASP A 61 -12.48 -10.34 -7.26
CA ASP A 61 -13.12 -11.32 -6.40
C ASP A 61 -12.54 -11.31 -4.98
N ALA A 62 -11.21 -11.22 -4.85
CA ALA A 62 -10.55 -11.14 -3.56
C ALA A 62 -11.00 -9.92 -2.76
N VAL A 63 -10.96 -8.72 -3.36
CA VAL A 63 -11.36 -7.46 -2.72
C VAL A 63 -12.85 -7.49 -2.33
N ALA A 64 -13.72 -7.97 -3.20
CA ALA A 64 -15.15 -8.09 -2.91
C ALA A 64 -15.44 -9.11 -1.79
N THR A 65 -14.69 -10.21 -1.74
CA THR A 65 -14.85 -11.24 -0.71
C THR A 65 -14.32 -10.79 0.66
N ILE A 66 -13.20 -10.07 0.70
CA ILE A 66 -12.57 -9.63 1.95
C ILE A 66 -13.33 -8.44 2.56
N HIS A 67 -13.77 -7.49 1.73
CA HIS A 67 -14.34 -6.22 2.20
C HIS A 67 -15.84 -6.06 1.92
N ASP A 68 -16.50 -7.12 1.47
CA ASP A 68 -17.93 -7.14 1.13
C ASP A 68 -18.32 -5.95 0.21
N LYS A 69 -19.39 -5.24 0.59
CA LYS A 69 -19.92 -4.07 -0.10
C LYS A 69 -18.93 -2.91 -0.17
N ARG A 70 -17.96 -2.83 0.76
CA ARG A 70 -16.94 -1.77 0.72
C ARG A 70 -15.96 -2.01 -0.41
N GLY A 71 -15.58 -3.28 -0.62
CA GLY A 71 -14.71 -3.69 -1.73
C GLY A 71 -15.34 -3.42 -3.09
N VAL A 72 -16.60 -3.85 -3.28
CA VAL A 72 -17.34 -3.59 -4.52
C VAL A 72 -17.43 -2.09 -4.83
N ARG A 73 -17.78 -1.28 -3.81
CA ARG A 73 -17.89 0.17 -3.98
C ARG A 73 -16.56 0.85 -4.32
N ALA A 74 -15.46 0.33 -3.78
CA ALA A 74 -14.13 0.84 -4.09
C ALA A 74 -13.82 0.64 -5.58
N ILE A 75 -14.07 -0.56 -6.12
CA ILE A 75 -13.85 -0.89 -7.52
C ILE A 75 -14.71 -0.02 -8.46
N GLU A 76 -15.98 0.18 -8.11
CA GLU A 76 -16.87 1.09 -8.85
C GLU A 76 -16.28 2.52 -8.87
N ALA A 77 -15.81 3.01 -7.73
CA ALA A 77 -15.27 4.36 -7.65
C ALA A 77 -13.97 4.56 -8.45
N VAL A 78 -13.11 3.54 -8.50
CA VAL A 78 -11.91 3.54 -9.37
C VAL A 78 -12.32 3.56 -10.84
N SER A 79 -13.28 2.72 -11.23
CA SER A 79 -13.80 2.68 -12.61
C SER A 79 -14.47 4.00 -13.04
N GLU A 80 -14.97 4.77 -12.08
CA GLU A 80 -15.56 6.10 -12.27
C GLU A 80 -14.52 7.24 -12.23
N GLY A 81 -13.22 6.95 -12.02
CA GLY A 81 -12.15 7.96 -11.95
C GLY A 81 -12.25 8.88 -10.75
N ARG A 82 -12.66 8.36 -9.59
CA ARG A 82 -12.98 9.18 -8.39
C ARG A 82 -11.82 9.37 -7.41
N VAL A 83 -10.63 8.88 -7.75
CA VAL A 83 -9.41 9.05 -6.95
C VAL A 83 -8.56 10.14 -7.57
N LYS A 84 -8.26 11.16 -6.77
CA LYS A 84 -7.53 12.36 -7.20
C LYS A 84 -6.23 12.48 -6.42
N ARG A 85 -5.13 12.77 -7.10
CA ARG A 85 -3.85 13.09 -6.47
C ARG A 85 -3.56 14.57 -6.61
N TYR A 86 -3.44 15.25 -5.47
CA TYR A 86 -2.87 16.59 -5.37
C TYR A 86 -1.41 16.49 -4.93
N ARG A 87 -0.72 17.62 -4.88
CA ARG A 87 0.68 17.69 -4.43
C ARG A 87 0.89 17.27 -2.98
N ASP A 88 -0.13 17.45 -2.15
CA ASP A 88 -0.13 17.23 -0.71
C ASP A 88 -0.93 15.98 -0.31
N PHE A 89 -2.04 15.68 -1.00
CA PHE A 89 -2.97 14.63 -0.55
C PHE A 89 -3.56 13.78 -1.68
N THR A 90 -3.90 12.52 -1.36
CA THR A 90 -4.88 11.75 -2.14
C THR A 90 -6.28 12.07 -1.63
N VAL A 91 -7.19 12.35 -2.56
CA VAL A 91 -8.59 12.66 -2.27
C VAL A 91 -9.48 11.70 -3.03
N VAL A 92 -10.44 11.08 -2.35
CA VAL A 92 -11.46 10.25 -2.97
C VAL A 92 -12.80 10.96 -2.91
N VAL A 93 -13.41 11.15 -4.08
CA VAL A 93 -14.70 11.82 -4.21
C VAL A 93 -15.80 10.85 -3.83
N GLY A 94 -16.39 11.01 -2.64
CA GLY A 94 -17.60 10.29 -2.24
C GLY A 94 -18.87 10.94 -2.81
N HIS A 95 -20.03 10.32 -2.57
CA HIS A 95 -21.30 10.88 -3.08
C HIS A 95 -21.75 12.14 -2.35
N ALA A 96 -21.32 12.31 -1.10
CA ALA A 96 -21.72 13.42 -0.25
C ALA A 96 -20.66 14.53 -0.16
N ALA A 97 -19.38 14.15 -0.26
CA ALA A 97 -18.24 15.02 -0.03
C ALA A 97 -16.95 14.36 -0.55
N GLU A 98 -15.87 15.12 -0.53
CA GLU A 98 -14.51 14.67 -0.78
C GLU A 98 -13.81 14.27 0.53
N TYR A 99 -13.04 13.18 0.47
CA TYR A 99 -12.37 12.62 1.65
C TYR A 99 -10.88 12.47 1.40
N VAL A 100 -10.09 12.95 2.35
CA VAL A 100 -8.62 12.82 2.30
C VAL A 100 -8.24 11.42 2.76
N VAL A 101 -7.32 10.80 2.03
CA VAL A 101 -6.69 9.52 2.36
C VAL A 101 -5.20 9.77 2.55
N GLU A 102 -4.66 9.33 3.69
CA GLU A 102 -3.26 9.48 4.10
C GLU A 102 -2.88 8.31 5.01
N ASP A 103 -1.71 7.70 4.77
CA ASP A 103 -1.17 6.58 5.56
C ASP A 103 -2.18 5.45 5.84
N GLY A 104 -2.97 5.07 4.83
CA GLY A 104 -4.03 4.06 4.96
C GLY A 104 -5.25 4.49 5.80
N GLY A 105 -5.30 5.72 6.30
CA GLY A 105 -6.43 6.33 6.99
C GLY A 105 -7.34 7.15 6.06
N CYS A 106 -8.55 7.48 6.52
CA CYS A 106 -9.47 8.35 5.78
C CYS A 106 -10.29 9.25 6.70
N THR A 107 -10.58 10.47 6.25
CA THR A 107 -11.40 11.45 7.00
C THR A 107 -12.92 11.19 6.93
N CYS A 108 -13.36 10.02 6.46
CA CYS A 108 -14.78 9.72 6.34
C CYS A 108 -15.38 9.19 7.66
N LYS A 109 -16.68 9.39 7.83
CA LYS A 109 -17.41 8.92 9.03
C LYS A 109 -17.35 7.40 9.24
N ASP A 110 -17.30 6.62 8.16
CA ASP A 110 -17.18 5.15 8.28
C ASP A 110 -15.85 4.77 8.93
N SER A 111 -14.75 5.40 8.50
CA SER A 111 -13.44 5.23 9.11
C SER A 111 -13.40 5.72 10.57
N SER A 112 -14.06 6.84 10.87
CA SER A 112 -14.01 7.41 12.22
C SER A 112 -14.87 6.70 13.26
N TYR A 113 -15.94 6.02 12.85
CA TYR A 113 -16.95 5.51 13.79
C TYR A 113 -17.20 4.01 13.71
N ASN A 114 -16.88 3.36 12.58
CA ASN A 114 -17.29 1.98 12.33
C ASN A 114 -16.13 1.01 12.10
N LEU A 115 -14.89 1.51 12.04
CA LEU A 115 -13.70 0.71 11.76
C LEU A 115 -12.70 0.88 12.89
N ASP A 116 -11.99 -0.19 13.20
CA ASP A 116 -10.87 -0.16 14.12
C ASP A 116 -9.63 0.38 13.38
N PRO A 117 -9.07 1.53 13.78
CA PRO A 117 -7.91 2.10 13.12
C PRO A 117 -6.63 1.25 13.31
N GLU A 118 -6.61 0.38 14.33
CA GLU A 118 -5.49 -0.51 14.61
C GLU A 118 -5.60 -1.84 13.84
N ASP A 119 -6.75 -2.14 13.21
CA ASP A 119 -6.96 -3.33 12.38
C ASP A 119 -6.83 -2.95 10.90
N ASP A 120 -5.75 -3.39 10.26
CA ASP A 120 -5.49 -3.04 8.88
C ASP A 120 -6.38 -3.73 7.84
N GLY A 121 -7.01 -4.85 8.20
CA GLY A 121 -8.04 -5.49 7.40
C GLY A 121 -9.36 -4.71 7.37
N GLN A 122 -9.55 -3.76 8.30
CA GLN A 122 -10.74 -2.92 8.40
C GLN A 122 -10.53 -1.55 7.75
N ARG A 123 -10.79 -1.48 6.45
CA ARG A 123 -10.70 -0.24 5.65
C ARG A 123 -12.04 0.22 5.10
N CYS A 124 -12.23 1.54 5.07
CA CYS A 124 -13.39 2.13 4.41
C CYS A 124 -13.19 2.06 2.90
N TRP A 125 -14.29 2.13 2.14
CA TRP A 125 -14.20 2.01 0.68
C TRP A 125 -13.30 3.08 0.03
N HIS A 126 -13.13 4.26 0.62
CA HIS A 126 -12.25 5.30 0.08
C HIS A 126 -10.78 4.88 0.16
N VAL A 127 -10.34 4.30 1.28
CA VAL A 127 -8.96 3.80 1.42
C VAL A 127 -8.73 2.68 0.42
N LEU A 128 -9.69 1.75 0.28
CA LEU A 128 -9.61 0.67 -0.70
C LEU A 128 -9.53 1.22 -2.13
N ALA A 129 -10.32 2.24 -2.48
CA ALA A 129 -10.29 2.86 -3.80
C ALA A 129 -8.93 3.50 -4.09
N ALA A 130 -8.37 4.25 -3.13
CA ALA A 130 -7.03 4.82 -3.25
C ALA A 130 -5.95 3.74 -3.42
N ALA A 131 -6.02 2.68 -2.62
CA ALA A 131 -5.10 1.55 -2.71
C ALA A 131 -5.11 0.89 -4.10
N ILE A 132 -6.29 0.69 -4.66
CA ILE A 132 -6.46 0.09 -5.99
C ILE A 132 -5.99 1.06 -7.08
N ALA A 133 -6.53 2.28 -7.10
CA ALA A 133 -6.27 3.26 -8.17
C ALA A 133 -4.79 3.57 -8.34
N GLU A 134 -4.06 3.78 -7.24
CA GLU A 134 -2.65 4.14 -7.33
C GLU A 134 -1.81 3.00 -7.91
N ARG A 135 -2.15 1.75 -7.61
CA ARG A 135 -1.43 0.57 -8.11
C ARG A 135 -1.68 0.31 -9.59
N ILE A 136 -2.86 0.67 -10.10
CA ILE A 136 -3.21 0.47 -11.51
C ILE A 136 -3.04 1.75 -12.35
N GLY A 137 -2.54 2.83 -11.75
CA GLY A 137 -2.36 4.12 -12.43
C GLY A 137 -3.65 4.88 -12.77
N GLU A 138 -4.79 4.49 -12.21
CA GLU A 138 -6.12 5.10 -12.46
C GLU A 138 -6.40 6.25 -11.47
N VAL A 139 -5.45 7.19 -11.37
CA VAL A 139 -5.54 8.36 -10.50
C VAL A 139 -5.58 9.64 -11.34
N ASP A 140 -6.53 10.52 -11.05
CA ASP A 140 -6.61 11.84 -11.69
C ASP A 140 -5.63 12.81 -11.01
N HIS A 141 -4.55 13.16 -11.70
CA HIS A 141 -3.48 14.01 -11.17
C HIS A 141 -3.78 15.50 -11.36
N HIS A 142 -3.67 16.25 -10.28
CA HIS A 142 -3.84 17.70 -10.27
C HIS A 142 -2.55 18.38 -9.80
N ASP A 143 -1.94 19.19 -10.66
CA ASP A 143 -0.73 19.98 -10.39
C ASP A 143 -1.01 21.23 -9.53
N MET A 144 -1.82 21.09 -8.49
CA MET A 144 -2.19 22.12 -7.54
C MET A 144 -2.21 21.56 -6.11
N TRP A 145 -2.18 22.44 -5.12
CA TRP A 145 -2.32 22.05 -3.72
C TRP A 145 -3.80 21.91 -3.39
N TYR A 146 -4.19 20.85 -2.69
CA TYR A 146 -5.60 20.67 -2.30
C TYR A 146 -6.05 21.79 -1.34
N SER A 147 -5.13 22.26 -0.49
CA SER A 147 -5.33 23.41 0.41
C SER A 147 -5.65 24.73 -0.30
N ASP A 148 -5.27 24.88 -1.58
CA ASP A 148 -5.62 26.07 -2.38
C ASP A 148 -7.05 25.97 -2.96
N VAL A 149 -7.61 24.77 -3.09
CA VAL A 149 -8.92 24.50 -3.69
C VAL A 149 -10.01 24.37 -2.63
N ARG A 150 -9.67 23.71 -1.53
CA ARG A 150 -10.55 23.53 -0.39
C ARG A 150 -10.30 24.69 0.57
N GLU A 151 -10.88 25.86 0.28
CA GLU A 151 -10.96 26.94 1.28
C GLU A 151 -11.41 26.31 2.62
N PHE A 152 -10.53 26.36 3.62
CA PHE A 152 -10.66 25.63 4.88
C PHE A 152 -12.08 25.76 5.47
N ILE A 153 -12.80 24.63 5.56
CA ILE A 153 -14.11 24.50 6.20
C ILE A 153 -13.92 24.22 7.69
#